data_AF-A0A1Z4F2D4-F1
#
_entry.id   AF-A0A1Z4F2D4-F1
#
_cell.length_a   1.000
_cell.length_b   1.000
_cell.length_c   1.000
_cell.angle_alpha   90.00
_cell.angle_beta   90.00
_cell.angle_gamma   90.00
#
_symmetry.space_group_name_H-M   'P 1'
#
loop_
_entity.id
_entity.type
_entity.pdbx_description
1 polymer ?
#
loop_
_entity_poly.entity_id
_entity_poly.type
_entity_poly.pdbx_seq_one_letter_code
_entity_poly.pdbx_strand_id
1 'polypeptide(L)'
;MSVTVPLDRSGLGEQPGRAIAYERAVVVVPAHNEVDNLPSCLNAVVTAAACFPAPTLTVVVLDDCDDESMRLAGKYCSDVHFIEVQARNVGAARAAGFAYSQTVCAVAASAQHRVW
;
A
#
# COMPACT_ATOMS: atom_id res chain seq x y z
N MET A 1 -41.93 -49.15 -9.91
CA MET A 1 -41.70 -48.32 -11.11
C MET A 1 -41.50 -46.88 -10.65
N SER A 2 -40.26 -46.38 -10.69
CA SER A 2 -39.96 -44.96 -10.52
C SER A 2 -38.99 -44.58 -11.61
N VAL A 3 -39.35 -43.60 -12.43
CA VAL A 3 -38.55 -43.08 -13.54
C VAL A 3 -37.76 -41.90 -12.99
N THR A 4 -36.43 -42.00 -12.97
CA THR A 4 -35.54 -40.87 -12.71
C THR A 4 -35.20 -40.21 -14.05
N VAL A 5 -35.60 -38.95 -14.22
CA VAL A 5 -35.13 -38.11 -15.34
C VAL A 5 -33.81 -37.46 -14.91
N PRO A 6 -32.70 -37.61 -15.65
CA PRO A 6 -31.51 -36.83 -15.40
C PRO A 6 -31.76 -35.40 -15.89
N LEU A 7 -31.70 -34.43 -14.97
CA LEU A 7 -31.55 -33.03 -15.34
C LEU A 7 -30.08 -32.80 -15.68
N ASP A 8 -29.80 -32.84 -16.98
CA ASP A 8 -28.62 -32.26 -17.58
C ASP A 8 -28.46 -30.81 -17.09
N ARG A 9 -27.40 -30.56 -16.33
CA ARG A 9 -26.93 -29.22 -15.98
C ARG A 9 -25.68 -28.91 -16.79
N SER A 10 -25.77 -28.98 -18.11
CA SER A 10 -24.97 -28.16 -19.00
C SER A 10 -25.38 -26.69 -18.87
N GLY A 11 -25.12 -26.12 -17.69
CA GLY A 11 -25.11 -24.68 -17.46
C GLY A 11 -23.67 -24.22 -17.60
N LEU A 12 -23.42 -23.45 -18.64
CA LEU A 12 -22.18 -22.74 -18.90
C LEU A 12 -21.61 -22.19 -17.59
N GLY A 13 -20.43 -22.68 -17.20
CA GLY A 13 -19.72 -22.19 -16.04
C GLY A 13 -19.39 -20.72 -16.26
N GLU A 14 -20.18 -19.85 -15.65
CA GLU A 14 -19.79 -18.48 -15.37
C GLU A 14 -18.58 -18.59 -14.44
N GLN A 15 -17.37 -18.56 -15.02
CA GLN A 15 -16.14 -18.43 -14.25
C GLN A 15 -16.28 -17.10 -13.51
N PRO A 16 -16.39 -17.07 -12.17
CA PRO A 16 -16.44 -15.81 -11.45
C PRO A 16 -15.20 -15.03 -11.87
N GLY A 17 -15.42 -13.85 -12.46
CA GLY A 17 -14.38 -13.05 -13.09
C GLY A 17 -13.17 -13.00 -12.16
N ARG A 18 -12.04 -13.53 -12.64
CA ARG A 18 -10.80 -13.70 -11.86
C ARG A 18 -10.54 -12.42 -11.07
N ALA A 19 -10.81 -12.46 -9.77
CA ALA A 19 -10.59 -11.33 -8.90
C ALA A 19 -9.11 -10.94 -9.05
N ILE A 20 -8.85 -9.70 -9.45
CA ILE A 20 -7.48 -9.22 -9.53
C ILE A 20 -6.99 -9.11 -8.09
N ALA A 21 -6.17 -10.06 -7.68
CA ALA A 21 -5.45 -10.01 -6.42
C ALA A 21 -4.32 -8.99 -6.59
N TYR A 22 -4.38 -7.90 -5.83
CA TYR A 22 -3.27 -6.96 -5.73
C TYR A 22 -2.15 -7.60 -4.89
N GLU A 23 -0.92 -7.55 -5.38
CA GLU A 23 0.22 -8.08 -4.63
C GLU A 23 0.54 -7.21 -3.40
N ARG A 24 0.38 -5.89 -3.54
CA ARG A 24 0.63 -4.89 -2.51
C ARG A 24 0.02 -3.54 -2.92
N ALA A 25 -0.31 -2.70 -1.94
CA ALA A 25 -0.50 -1.26 -2.12
C ALA A 25 0.69 -0.48 -1.54
N VAL A 26 1.04 0.64 -2.17
CA VAL A 26 2.04 1.58 -1.66
C VAL A 26 1.38 2.95 -1.50
N VAL A 27 1.46 3.51 -0.29
CA VAL A 27 0.96 4.85 0.03
C VAL A 27 2.16 5.74 0.32
N VAL A 28 2.28 6.86 -0.39
CA VAL A 28 3.34 7.85 -0.15
C VAL A 28 2.72 9.12 0.42
N VAL A 29 3.22 9.56 1.58
CA VAL A 29 2.75 10.75 2.30
C VAL A 29 3.89 11.77 2.40
N PRO A 30 3.98 12.75 1.49
CA PRO A 30 4.88 13.89 1.65
C PRO A 30 4.41 14.77 2.81
N ALA A 31 5.34 15.23 3.63
CA ALA A 31 5.09 16.16 4.74
C ALA A 31 6.21 17.21 4.80
N HIS A 32 5.84 18.46 5.06
CA HIS A 32 6.78 19.56 5.35
C HIS A 32 6.21 20.33 6.53
N ASN A 33 6.76 20.09 7.73
CA ASN A 33 6.32 20.72 8.98
C ASN A 33 4.84 20.52 9.33
N GLU A 34 4.36 19.27 9.19
CA GLU A 34 2.95 18.89 9.37
C GLU A 34 2.71 18.10 10.67
N VAL A 35 3.53 18.29 11.72
CA VAL A 35 3.49 17.49 12.96
C VAL A 35 2.10 17.38 13.61
N ASP A 36 1.25 18.40 13.48
CA ASP A 36 -0.10 18.41 14.06
C ASP A 36 -1.11 17.58 13.24
N ASN A 37 -0.96 17.53 11.92
CA ASN A 37 -1.89 16.86 11.00
C ASN A 37 -1.44 15.44 10.65
N LEU A 38 -0.13 15.22 10.60
CA LEU A 38 0.49 13.97 10.18
C LEU A 38 0.01 12.77 11.01
N PRO A 39 -0.17 12.84 12.35
CA PRO A 39 -0.68 11.71 13.12
C PRO A 39 -2.08 11.27 12.69
N SER A 40 -2.99 12.21 12.43
CA SER A 40 -4.35 11.92 12.00
C SER A 40 -4.37 11.27 10.61
N CYS A 41 -3.55 11.79 9.69
CA CYS A 41 -3.37 11.23 8.36
C CYS A 41 -2.89 9.78 8.43
N LEU A 42 -1.83 9.51 9.19
CA LEU A 42 -1.24 8.17 9.30
C LEU A 42 -2.19 7.19 9.98
N ASN A 43 -2.95 7.62 10.99
CA ASN A 43 -3.97 6.78 11.62
C ASN A 43 -5.08 6.37 10.63
N ALA A 44 -5.51 7.29 9.78
CA ALA A 44 -6.49 7.01 8.73
C ALA A 44 -5.93 6.01 7.70
N VAL A 45 -4.68 6.19 7.27
CA VAL A 45 -4.00 5.27 6.33
C VAL A 45 -3.85 3.87 6.94
N VAL A 46 -3.39 3.77 8.19
CA VAL A 46 -3.24 2.47 8.89
C VAL A 46 -4.59 1.77 9.04
N THR A 47 -5.65 2.52 9.35
CA THR A 47 -7.01 1.97 9.45
C THR A 47 -7.51 1.47 8.10
N ALA A 48 -7.29 2.22 7.02
CA ALA A 48 -7.65 1.80 5.67
C ALA A 48 -6.86 0.57 5.23
N ALA A 49 -5.56 0.52 5.55
CA ALA A 49 -4.69 -0.63 5.26
C ALA A 49 -5.17 -1.91 5.95
N ALA A 50 -5.66 -1.82 7.19
CA ALA A 50 -6.20 -2.97 7.91
C ALA A 50 -7.48 -3.55 7.26
N CYS A 51 -8.20 -2.75 6.47
CA CYS A 51 -9.38 -3.18 5.72
C CYS A 51 -9.07 -3.57 4.26
N PHE A 52 -7.83 -3.38 3.80
CA PHE A 52 -7.45 -3.66 2.42
C PHE A 52 -6.97 -5.12 2.27
N PRO A 53 -7.40 -5.87 1.23
CA PRO A 53 -7.11 -7.30 1.10
C PRO A 53 -5.68 -7.63 0.68
N ALA A 54 -4.76 -6.66 0.62
CA ALA A 54 -3.36 -6.88 0.29
C ALA A 54 -2.44 -6.10 1.24
N PRO A 55 -1.17 -6.53 1.41
CA PRO A 55 -0.19 -5.80 2.20
C PRO A 55 -0.10 -4.34 1.75
N THR A 56 0.05 -3.40 2.69
CA THR A 56 0.17 -1.98 2.40
C THR A 56 1.46 -1.44 3.01
N LEU A 57 2.36 -0.91 2.18
CA LEU A 57 3.55 -0.17 2.62
C LEU A 57 3.23 1.32 2.62
N THR A 58 3.40 1.99 3.76
CA THR A 58 3.28 3.44 3.86
C THR A 58 4.68 4.05 3.94
N VAL A 59 4.97 5.02 3.08
CA VAL A 59 6.24 5.77 3.07
C VAL A 59 5.93 7.24 3.35
N VAL A 60 6.32 7.70 4.52
CA VAL A 60 6.27 9.11 4.93
C VAL A 60 7.55 9.78 4.48
N VAL A 61 7.43 10.83 3.68
CA VAL A 61 8.55 11.58 3.13
C VAL A 61 8.58 12.95 3.79
N LEU A 62 9.48 13.13 4.74
CA LEU A 62 9.73 14.41 5.41
C LEU A 62 10.61 15.25 4.48
N ASP A 63 10.01 16.24 3.82
CA ASP A 63 10.66 17.10 2.85
C ASP A 63 11.06 18.41 3.50
N ASP A 64 12.34 18.56 3.85
CA ASP A 64 12.90 19.77 4.48
C ASP A 64 12.17 20.15 5.79
N CYS A 65 11.78 19.15 6.58
CA CYS A 65 11.18 19.40 7.88
C CYS A 65 12.24 19.88 8.89
N ASP A 66 11.91 20.93 9.63
CA ASP A 66 12.68 21.43 10.77
C ASP A 66 11.97 21.21 12.12
N ASP A 67 10.85 20.48 12.08
CA ASP A 67 10.04 20.12 13.23
C ASP A 67 10.34 18.71 13.78
N GLU A 68 9.55 18.29 14.77
CA GLU A 68 9.70 16.98 15.43
C GLU A 68 8.98 15.84 14.70
N SER A 69 8.63 16.00 13.41
CA SER A 69 7.92 14.98 12.62
C SER A 69 8.66 13.64 12.58
N MET A 70 10.00 13.64 12.62
CA MET A 70 10.79 12.40 12.66
C MET A 70 10.56 11.59 13.94
N ARG A 71 10.18 12.23 15.06
CA ARG A 71 9.85 11.52 16.31
C ARG A 71 8.60 10.65 16.20
N LEU A 72 7.78 10.85 15.16
CA LEU A 72 6.62 10.01 14.89
C LEU A 72 7.02 8.63 14.37
N ALA A 73 8.21 8.45 13.81
CA ALA A 73 8.66 7.17 13.27
C ALA A 73 8.59 6.02 14.28
N GLY A 74 8.90 6.30 15.56
CA GLY A 74 8.83 5.29 16.64
C GLY A 74 7.42 4.93 17.09
N LYS A 75 6.36 5.55 16.56
CA LYS A 75 4.97 5.34 17.00
C LYS A 75 4.17 4.39 16.11
N TYR A 76 4.71 4.02 14.94
CA TYR A 76 4.00 3.21 13.94
C TYR A 76 4.64 1.84 13.76
N CYS A 77 3.86 0.91 13.20
CA CYS A 77 4.31 -0.45 12.91
C CYS A 77 5.37 -0.49 11.79
N SER A 78 6.02 -1.65 11.64
CA SER A 78 7.08 -1.88 10.66
C SER A 78 6.72 -1.60 9.20
N ASP A 79 5.43 -1.51 8.86
CA ASP A 79 4.95 -1.20 7.50
C ASP A 79 4.83 0.30 7.21
N VAL A 80 5.17 1.17 8.18
CA VAL A 80 5.24 2.62 8.02
C VAL A 80 6.70 3.06 8.09
N HIS A 81 7.23 3.51 6.96
CA HIS A 81 8.62 3.91 6.82
C HIS A 81 8.71 5.42 6.72
N PHE A 82 9.65 6.02 7.44
CA PHE A 82 9.95 7.45 7.35
C PHE A 82 11.26 7.65 6.62
N ILE A 83 11.28 8.57 5.65
CA ILE A 83 12.48 9.00 4.94
C ILE A 83 12.56 10.52 4.92
N GLU A 84 13.77 11.05 4.93
CA GLU A 84 14.02 12.49 4.87
C GLU A 84 14.58 12.87 3.49
N VAL A 85 14.10 13.98 2.95
CA VAL A 85 14.60 14.60 1.72
C VAL A 85 14.70 16.11 1.92
N GLN A 86 15.38 16.80 1.01
CA GLN A 86 15.60 18.25 1.07
C GLN A 86 15.25 18.84 -0.30
N ALA A 87 14.03 18.57 -0.78
CA ALA A 87 13.60 18.92 -2.12
C ALA A 87 12.77 20.21 -2.17
N ARG A 88 12.06 20.53 -1.07
CA ARG A 88 11.08 21.63 -0.97
C ARG A 88 10.07 21.59 -2.12
N ASN A 89 9.69 20.38 -2.54
CA ASN A 89 8.86 20.12 -3.70
C ASN A 89 8.11 18.80 -3.52
N VAL A 90 6.80 18.90 -3.35
CA VAL A 90 5.90 17.74 -3.14
C VAL A 90 5.96 16.69 -4.25
N GLY A 91 6.25 17.11 -5.50
CA GLY A 91 6.41 16.19 -6.63
C GLY A 91 7.69 15.37 -6.52
N ALA A 92 8.81 16.03 -6.17
CA ALA A 92 10.09 15.38 -5.94
C ALA A 92 10.05 14.48 -4.69
N ALA A 93 9.43 14.93 -3.60
CA ALA A 93 9.21 14.13 -2.40
C ALA A 93 8.40 12.86 -2.70
N ARG A 94 7.30 12.98 -3.48
CA ARG A 94 6.52 11.83 -3.93
C ARG A 94 7.35 10.86 -4.77
N ALA A 95 8.14 11.37 -5.71
CA ALA A 95 9.02 10.55 -6.54
C ALA A 95 10.05 9.78 -5.69
N ALA A 96 10.65 10.45 -4.70
CA ALA A 96 11.58 9.82 -3.75
C ALA A 96 10.91 8.70 -2.93
N GLY A 97 9.68 8.92 -2.45
CA GLY A 97 8.92 7.90 -1.73
C GLY A 97 8.65 6.65 -2.57
N PHE A 98 8.28 6.81 -3.85
CA PHE A 98 8.12 5.65 -4.73
C PHE A 98 9.44 4.99 -5.10
N ALA A 99 10.52 5.75 -5.30
CA ALA A 99 11.86 5.20 -5.50
C ALA A 99 12.29 4.33 -4.31
N TYR A 100 12.08 4.82 -3.08
CA TYR A 100 12.33 4.06 -1.86
C TYR A 100 11.49 2.78 -1.80
N SER A 101 10.19 2.88 -2.11
CA SER A 101 9.29 1.72 -2.10
C SER A 101 9.74 0.61 -3.04
N GLN A 102 10.31 0.95 -4.20
CA GLN A 102 10.81 -0.05 -5.15
C GLN A 102 11.97 -0.84 -4.56
N THR A 103 12.87 -0.20 -3.82
CA THR A 103 13.98 -0.87 -3.13
C THR A 103 13.47 -1.84 -2.06
N VAL A 104 12.46 -1.45 -1.28
CA VAL A 104 11.88 -2.29 -0.21
C VAL A 104 11.03 -3.43 -0.79
N CYS A 105 10.24 -3.15 -1.84
CA CYS A 105 9.37 -4.13 -2.48
C CYS A 105 10.13 -5.10 -3.38
N ALA A 106 11.22 -4.69 -4.04
CA ALA A 106 12.06 -5.59 -4.84
C ALA A 106 12.69 -6.70 -3.98
N VAL A 107 13.01 -6.40 -2.72
CA VAL A 107 13.45 -7.42 -1.75
C VAL A 107 12.34 -8.44 -1.47
N ALA A 108 11.07 -8.04 -1.49
CA ALA A 108 9.93 -8.96 -1.32
C ALA A 108 9.52 -9.70 -2.61
N ALA A 109 9.68 -9.07 -3.79
CA ALA A 109 9.26 -9.58 -5.10
C ALA A 109 10.25 -10.59 -5.72
N SER A 110 11.40 -10.85 -5.09
CA SER A 110 12.34 -11.89 -5.50
C SER A 110 11.72 -13.31 -5.54
N ALA A 111 10.47 -13.48 -5.07
CA ALA A 111 9.75 -14.74 -5.07
C ALA A 111 8.80 -14.97 -6.27
N GLN A 112 8.38 -13.97 -7.04
CA GLN A 112 7.55 -14.20 -8.24
C GLN A 112 7.40 -12.92 -9.08
N HIS A 113 8.02 -12.88 -10.27
CA HIS A 113 7.94 -11.70 -11.13
C HIS A 113 7.19 -12.01 -12.44
N ARG A 114 6.10 -11.27 -12.68
CA ARG A 114 5.57 -10.95 -14.01
C ARG A 114 5.15 -9.49 -14.02
N VAL A 115 5.95 -8.65 -14.67
CA VAL A 115 5.62 -7.26 -15.01
C VAL A 115 4.90 -7.24 -16.36
N TRP A 116 3.78 -6.50 -16.42
CA TRP A 116 3.05 -6.16 -17.64
C TRP A 116 3.38 -4.73 -18.04
#